data_AF-A0A7V7HKM0-F1
#
_entry.id   AF-A0A7V7HKM0-F1
#
_cell.length_a   1.000
_cell.length_b   1.000
_cell.length_c   1.000
_cell.angle_alpha   90.00
_cell.angle_beta   90.00
_cell.angle_gamma   90.00
#
_symmetry.space_group_name_H-M   'P 1'
#
loop_
_entity.id
_entity.type
_entity.pdbx_description
1 polymer ?
#
loop_
_entity_poly.entity_id
_entity_poly.type
_entity_poly.pdbx_seq_one_letter_code
_entity_poly.pdbx_strand_id
1 'polypeptide(L)' 'MNNQQFQNQIAVAKRDLEMTDEQLARHLKVSFSYYMKIVKGKVILPVIKRKAFLARIDGLYKRCGMK' A
#
# COMPACT_ATOMS: atom_id res chain seq x y z
N MET A 1 -10.80 -4.62 9.11
CA MET A 1 -10.56 -3.77 7.92
C MET A 1 -11.02 -4.50 6.68
N ASN A 2 -11.98 -3.91 5.97
CA ASN A 2 -12.49 -4.42 4.70
C ASN A 2 -11.54 -4.06 3.53
N ASN A 3 -11.77 -4.59 2.34
CA ASN A 3 -10.87 -4.40 1.20
C ASN A 3 -10.86 -2.95 0.69
N GLN A 4 -12.02 -2.28 0.73
CA GLN A 4 -12.17 -0.89 0.30
C GLN A 4 -11.35 0.07 1.19
N GLN A 5 -11.43 -0.10 2.52
CA GLN A 5 -10.66 0.68 3.48
C GLN A 5 -9.15 0.54 3.23
N PHE A 6 -8.69 -0.67 2.94
CA PHE A 6 -7.28 -0.92 2.65
C PHE A 6 -6.81 -0.26 1.36
N GLN A 7 -7.60 -0.31 0.30
CA GLN A 7 -7.29 0.38 -0.96
C GLN A 7 -7.24 1.89 -0.78
N ASN A 8 -8.18 2.44 -0.01
CA ASN A 8 -8.18 3.85 0.33
C ASN A 8 -6.90 4.25 1.08
N GLN A 9 -6.43 3.43 2.02
CA GLN A 9 -5.16 3.69 2.73
C GLN A 9 -3.94 3.63 1.81
N ILE A 10 -3.90 2.73 0.82
CA ILE A 10 -2.83 2.73 -0.20
C ILE A 10 -2.88 4.03 -1.02
N ALA A 11 -4.07 4.48 -1.43
CA ALA A 11 -4.23 5.70 -2.19
C ALA A 11 -3.81 6.96 -1.41
N VAL A 12 -4.13 7.00 -0.12
CA VAL A 12 -3.69 8.06 0.80
C VAL A 12 -2.17 8.03 0.96
N ALA A 13 -1.58 6.88 1.26
CA ALA A 13 -0.13 6.74 1.41
C ALA A 13 0.64 7.15 0.15
N LYS A 14 0.11 6.83 -1.04
CA LYS A 14 0.69 7.26 -2.31
C LYS A 14 0.74 8.78 -2.43
N ARG A 15 -0.35 9.45 -2.05
CA ARG A 15 -0.47 10.91 -2.10
C ARG A 15 0.45 11.56 -1.07
N ASP A 16 0.39 11.12 0.18
CA ASP A 16 1.13 11.72 1.29
C ASP A 16 2.64 11.59 1.11
N LEU A 17 3.09 10.47 0.55
CA LEU A 17 4.51 10.20 0.29
C LEU A 17 4.97 10.71 -1.08
N GLU A 18 4.08 11.31 -1.87
CA GLU A 18 4.34 11.78 -3.25
C GLU A 18 5.00 10.70 -4.13
N MET A 19 4.60 9.44 -3.94
CA MET A 19 5.19 8.29 -4.64
C MET A 19 4.38 7.89 -5.87
N THR A 20 5.05 7.32 -6.86
CA THR A 20 4.38 6.60 -7.95
C THR A 20 3.90 5.22 -7.49
N ASP A 21 2.92 4.65 -8.20
CA ASP A 21 2.45 3.29 -7.94
C ASP A 21 3.59 2.25 -8.06
N GLU A 22 4.58 2.50 -8.92
CA GLU A 22 5.77 1.66 -9.08
C GLU A 22 6.72 1.74 -7.89
N GLN A 23 6.97 2.95 -7.38
CA GLN A 23 7.79 3.17 -6.18
C GLN A 23 7.13 2.51 -4.96
N LEU A 24 5.83 2.74 -4.76
CA LEU A 24 5.10 2.15 -3.65
C LEU A 24 5.05 0.61 -3.74
N ALA A 25 4.85 0.05 -4.94
CA ALA A 25 4.91 -1.41 -5.15
C ALA A 25 6.28 -2.01 -4.77
N ARG A 26 7.39 -1.33 -5.12
CA ARG A 26 8.75 -1.74 -4.73
C ARG A 26 8.92 -1.74 -3.22
N HIS A 27 8.48 -0.70 -2.52
CA HIS A 27 8.55 -0.64 -1.06
C HIS A 27 7.69 -1.70 -0.37
N LEU A 28 6.53 -2.00 -0.96
CA LEU A 28 5.64 -3.07 -0.51
C LEU A 28 6.17 -4.48 -0.82
N LYS A 29 7.32 -4.59 -1.51
CA LYS A 29 7.97 -5.84 -1.92
C LYS A 29 7.04 -6.74 -2.74
N VAL A 30 6.30 -6.16 -3.68
CA VAL A 30 5.44 -6.89 -4.61
C VAL A 30 5.67 -6.45 -6.04
N SER A 31 5.33 -7.32 -7.00
CA SER A 31 5.41 -6.95 -8.41
C SER A 31 4.40 -5.86 -8.72
N PHE A 32 4.76 -4.94 -9.62
CA PHE A 32 3.89 -3.84 -10.04
C PHE A 32 2.55 -4.35 -10.60
N SER A 33 2.56 -5.41 -11.41
CA SER A 33 1.34 -6.04 -11.93
C SER A 33 0.42 -6.55 -10.81
N TYR A 34 0.99 -7.16 -9.75
CA TYR A 34 0.20 -7.62 -8.61
C TYR A 34 -0.36 -6.47 -7.78
N TYR A 35 0.45 -5.44 -7.54
CA TYR A 35 0.00 -4.20 -6.91
C TYR A 35 -1.17 -3.57 -7.67
N MET A 36 -1.08 -3.45 -9.01
CA MET A 36 -2.16 -2.89 -9.83
C MET A 36 -3.46 -3.70 -9.75
N LYS A 37 -3.39 -5.03 -9.62
CA LYS A 37 -4.57 -5.86 -9.39
C LYS A 37 -5.21 -5.58 -8.02
N ILE A 38 -4.40 -5.30 -6.99
CA ILE A 38 -4.88 -4.94 -5.65
C ILE A 38 -5.59 -3.58 -5.68
N VAL A 39 -4.94 -2.53 -6.21
CA VAL A 39 -5.54 -1.17 -6.23
C VAL A 39 -6.77 -1.09 -7.12
N LYS A 40 -6.85 -1.87 -8.21
CA LYS A 40 -8.05 -1.97 -9.06
C LYS A 40 -9.16 -2.88 -8.50
N GLY A 41 -8.98 -3.46 -7.31
CA GLY A 41 -9.97 -4.36 -6.71
C GLY A 41 -10.15 -5.71 -7.40
N LYS A 42 -9.24 -6.09 -8.28
CA LYS A 42 -9.26 -7.40 -8.95
C LYS A 42 -8.76 -8.54 -8.04
N VAL A 43 -8.16 -8.20 -6.90
CA VAL A 43 -7.65 -9.14 -5.90
C VAL A 43 -8.07 -8.69 -4.52
N ILE A 44 -8.62 -9.62 -3.74
CA ILE A 44 -8.93 -9.42 -2.32
C ILE A 44 -7.82 -10.09 -1.50
N LEU A 45 -7.03 -9.28 -0.79
CA LEU A 45 -5.98 -9.80 0.07
C LEU A 45 -6.55 -10.36 1.39
N PRO A 46 -6.00 -11.43 1.96
CA PRO A 46 -6.29 -11.82 3.34
C PRO A 46 -5.96 -10.70 4.33
N VAL A 47 -6.68 -10.64 5.47
CA VAL A 47 -6.48 -9.62 6.51
C VAL A 47 -5.01 -9.54 6.95
N ILE A 48 -4.34 -10.68 7.12
CA ILE A 48 -2.94 -10.78 7.54
C ILE A 48 -2.02 -10.07 6.54
N LYS A 49 -2.20 -10.31 5.24
CA LYS A 49 -1.40 -9.64 4.19
C LYS A 49 -1.66 -8.15 4.17
N ARG A 50 -2.92 -7.71 4.33
CA ARG A 50 -3.25 -6.27 4.41
C ARG A 50 -2.53 -5.58 5.58
N LYS A 51 -2.56 -6.18 6.78
CA LYS A 51 -1.82 -5.64 7.94
C LYS A 51 -0.32 -5.52 7.68
N ALA A 52 0.28 -6.53 7.03
CA ALA A 52 1.69 -6.51 6.68
C ALA A 52 2.06 -5.43 5.65
N PHE A 53 1.14 -5.06 4.75
CA PHE A 53 1.31 -3.93 3.84
C PHE A 53 1.28 -2.60 4.58
N LEU A 54 0.29 -2.42 5.46
CA LEU A 54 0.17 -1.19 6.25
C LEU A 54 1.37 -0.97 7.17
N ALA A 55 1.91 -2.03 7.79
CA ALA A 55 3.12 -1.93 8.59
C ALA A 55 4.34 -1.46 7.78
N ARG A 56 4.41 -1.83 6.49
CA ARG A 56 5.47 -1.34 5.58
C ARG A 56 5.27 0.13 5.25
N ILE A 57 4.03 0.56 5.02
CA ILE A 57 3.67 1.96 4.78
C ILE A 57 3.99 2.83 6.02
N ASP A 58 3.64 2.37 7.22
CA ASP A 58 4.02 3.02 8.48
C ASP A 58 5.54 3.18 8.61
N GLY A 59 6.29 2.15 8.21
CA GLY A 59 7.75 2.22 8.13
C GLY A 59 8.27 3.24 7.11
N LEU A 60 7.53 3.51 6.02
CA LEU A 60 7.86 4.56 5.06
C LEU A 60 7.60 5.95 5.66
N TYR A 61 6.43 6.16 6.28
CA TYR A 61 6.11 7.42 6.94
C TYR A 61 7.18 7.82 7.97
N LYS A 62 7.61 6.88 8.82
CA LYS A 62 8.70 7.10 9.78
C LYS A 62 10.03 7.48 9.12
N ARG A 63 10.37 6.87 7.98
CA ARG A 63 11.60 7.21 7.23
C ARG A 63 11.51 8.58 6.56
N CYS A 64 10.31 8.99 6.15
CA CYS A 64 10.04 10.31 5.59
C CYS A 64 9.87 11.40 6.66
N GLY A 65 10.06 11.09 7.95
CA GLY A 65 9.93 12.05 9.04
C GLY A 65 8.48 12.48 9.32
N MET A 66 7.51 11.74 8.78
CA MET A 66 6.08 11.99 8.97
C MET A 66 5.62 11.33 10.27
N LYS A 67 4.81 12.06 11.04
CA LYS A 67 4.22 11.60 12.32
C LYS A 67 2.93 10.83 12.09
#